data_AF-A0A3T0I4L6-F1
#
_entry.id   AF-A0A3T0I4L6-F1
#
_cell.length_a   1.000
_cell.length_b   1.000
_cell.length_c   1.000
_cell.angle_alpha   90.00
_cell.angle_beta   90.00
_cell.angle_gamma   90.00
#
_symmetry.space_group_name_H-M   'P 1'
#
loop_
_entity.id
_entity.type
_entity.pdbx_description
1 polymer ?
#
loop_
_entity_poly.entity_id
_entity_poly.type
_entity_poly.pdbx_seq_one_letter_code
_entity_poly.pdbx_strand_id
1 'polypeptide(L)' 'MALDVTELLGAPYENLMEAKVDKSPSEVVISNDNAETYYIVEREVYEDSLKQLGYEVVVSDGE' A
#
# COMPACT_ATOMS: atom_id res chain seq x y z
N MET A 1 7.33 -2.82 22.12
CA MET A 1 6.90 -1.79 21.15
C MET A 1 5.92 -2.46 20.22
N ALA A 2 4.68 -1.98 20.15
CA ALA A 2 3.80 -2.33 19.05
C ALA A 2 4.41 -1.66 17.81
N LEU A 3 4.67 -2.42 16.75
CA LEU A 3 4.94 -1.81 15.46
C LEU A 3 3.61 -1.24 15.00
N ASP A 4 3.48 0.09 15.03
CA ASP A 4 2.34 0.76 14.45
C ASP A 4 2.46 0.60 12.94
N VAL A 5 1.72 -0.36 12.38
CA VAL A 5 1.69 -0.63 10.93
C VAL A 5 1.37 0.63 10.12
N THR A 6 0.69 1.61 10.73
CA THR A 6 0.42 2.93 10.18
C THR A 6 1.65 3.80 9.93
N GLU A 7 2.82 3.46 10.51
CA GLU A 7 4.10 4.11 10.17
C GLU A 7 4.75 3.49 8.93
N LEU A 8 4.42 2.23 8.62
CA LEU A 8 4.84 1.53 7.42
C LEU A 8 3.90 1.78 6.24
N LEU A 9 2.62 1.96 6.55
CA LEU A 9 1.59 2.37 5.60
C LEU A 9 1.70 3.87 5.36
N GLY A 10 1.73 4.29 4.09
CA GLY A 10 1.65 5.70 3.75
C GLY A 10 0.27 6.29 4.00
N ALA A 11 -0.01 7.42 3.35
CA ALA A 11 -1.32 8.06 3.47
C ALA A 11 -2.45 7.09 3.06
N PRO A 12 -3.56 7.03 3.82
CA PRO A 12 -4.76 6.31 3.40
C PRO A 12 -5.45 7.08 2.28
N TYR A 13 -5.80 6.39 1.21
CA TYR A 13 -6.60 6.91 0.10
C TYR A 13 -7.93 6.17 0.08
N GLU A 14 -9.01 6.94 -0.04
CA GLU A 14 -10.37 6.42 -0.23
C GLU A 14 -10.59 5.94 -1.67
N ASN A 15 -9.77 6.43 -2.61
CA ASN A 15 -9.90 6.12 -4.03
C ASN A 15 -8.60 5.59 -4.62
N LEU A 16 -8.70 4.46 -5.33
CA LEU A 16 -7.58 3.85 -6.05
C LEU A 16 -6.99 4.82 -7.08
N MET A 17 -7.83 5.61 -7.75
CA MET A 17 -7.34 6.56 -8.76
C MET A 17 -6.46 7.63 -8.15
N GLU A 18 -6.82 8.15 -6.97
CA GLU A 18 -6.00 9.14 -6.27
C GLU A 18 -4.67 8.53 -5.84
N ALA A 19 -4.70 7.32 -5.26
CA ALA A 19 -3.49 6.59 -4.91
C ALA A 19 -2.60 6.31 -6.14
N LYS A 20 -3.18 5.97 -7.30
CA LYS A 20 -2.45 5.74 -8.55
C LYS A 20 -1.77 6.99 -9.09
N VAL A 21 -2.39 8.15 -8.92
CA VAL A 21 -1.84 9.43 -9.40
C VAL A 21 -0.72 9.92 -8.49
N ASP A 22 -0.86 9.67 -7.19
CA ASP A 22 0.10 10.16 -6.18
C ASP A 22 1.30 9.21 -6.01
N LYS A 23 1.15 7.90 -6.30
CA LYS A 23 2.23 6.92 -6.15
C LYS A 23 3.44 7.26 -7.03
N SER A 24 4.63 7.03 -6.48
CA SER A 24 5.87 7.02 -7.26
C SER A 24 6.01 5.74 -8.09
N PRO A 25 6.87 5.74 -9.13
CA PRO A 25 7.20 4.52 -9.88
C PRO A 25 7.88 3.43 -9.03
N SER A 26 8.56 3.81 -7.95
CA SER A 26 9.17 2.88 -6.98
C SER A 26 8.18 2.34 -5.94
N GLU A 27 6.98 2.91 -5.89
CA GLU A 27 5.95 2.61 -4.90
C GLU A 27 4.83 1.75 -5.49
N VAL A 28 4.19 0.99 -4.61
CA VAL A 28 3.04 0.14 -4.91
C VAL A 28 1.84 0.61 -4.11
N VAL A 29 0.66 0.48 -4.71
CA VAL A 29 -0.60 0.70 -4.00
C VAL A 29 -1.10 -0.65 -3.52
N ILE A 30 -1.30 -0.73 -2.20
CA ILE A 30 -1.86 -1.89 -1.54
C ILE A 30 -3.25 -1.58 -1.01
N SER A 31 -4.07 -2.60 -0.88
CA SER A 31 -5.36 -2.54 -0.20
C SER A 31 -5.39 -3.48 0.99
N ASN A 32 -6.17 -3.10 1.99
CA ASN A 32 -6.58 -4.02 3.06
C ASN A 32 -7.51 -5.13 2.48
N ASP A 33 -7.67 -6.23 3.21
CA ASP A 33 -8.53 -7.40 2.94
C ASP A 33 -9.97 -7.04 2.51
N ASN A 34 -10.47 -5.86 2.89
CA ASN A 34 -11.81 -5.39 2.54
C ASN A 34 -11.86 -4.45 1.31
N ALA A 35 -10.70 -4.13 0.71
CA ALA A 35 -10.56 -3.15 -0.39
C ALA A 35 -11.19 -1.77 -0.11
N GLU A 36 -11.42 -1.43 1.17
CA GLU A 36 -12.03 -0.17 1.60
C GLU A 36 -11.04 1.01 1.64
N THR A 37 -9.75 0.72 1.72
CA THR A 37 -8.71 1.76 1.83
C THR A 37 -7.45 1.32 1.12
N TYR A 38 -6.85 2.28 0.43
CA TYR A 38 -5.63 2.10 -0.34
C TYR A 38 -4.47 2.82 0.36
N TYR A 39 -3.30 2.21 0.33
CA TYR A 39 -2.09 2.79 0.92
C TYR A 39 -0.96 2.73 -0.10
N ILE A 40 -0.21 3.83 -0.17
CA ILE A 40 1.01 3.90 -0.97
C ILE A 40 2.16 3.51 -0.07
N VAL A 41 2.92 2.51 -0.49
CA VAL A 41 4.07 2.01 0.27
C VAL A 41 5.19 1.64 -0.68
N GLU A 42 6.42 1.66 -0.18
CA GLU A 42 7.56 1.16 -0.95
C GLU A 42 7.41 -0.35 -1.17
N ARG A 43 7.77 -0.81 -2.38
CA ARG A 43 7.72 -2.25 -2.71
C ARG A 43 8.52 -3.08 -1.72
N GLU A 44 9.67 -2.58 -1.26
CA GLU A 44 10.52 -3.26 -0.28
C GLU A 44 9.80 -3.46 1.07
N VAL A 45 9.13 -2.42 1.57
CA VAL A 45 8.33 -2.49 2.81
C VAL A 45 7.15 -3.44 2.65
N TYR A 46 6.53 -3.45 1.47
CA TYR A 46 5.45 -4.38 1.16
C TYR A 46 5.91 -5.84 1.21
N GLU A 47 6.98 -6.17 0.49
CA GLU A 47 7.48 -7.54 0.40
C GLU A 47 8.03 -8.06 1.73
N ASP A 48 8.64 -7.18 2.52
CA ASP A 48 9.21 -7.51 3.82
C ASP A 48 8.13 -7.72 4.89
N SER A 49 7.18 -6.80 5.02
CA SER A 49 6.26 -6.76 6.16
C SER A 49 4.78 -6.87 5.76
N LEU A 50 4.29 -6.02 4.85
CA LEU A 50 2.83 -5.88 4.61
C LEU A 50 2.23 -7.10 3.91
N LYS A 51 2.99 -7.78 3.05
CA LYS A 51 2.61 -9.05 2.45
C LYS A 51 2.34 -10.14 3.50
N GLN A 52 3.09 -10.15 4.59
CA GLN A 52 2.88 -11.11 5.69
C GLN A 52 1.67 -10.75 6.56
N LEU A 53 1.26 -9.49 6.54
CA LEU A 53 0.09 -8.97 7.26
C LEU A 53 -1.23 -9.16 6.49
N GLY A 54 -1.17 -9.66 5.26
CA GLY A 54 -2.36 -9.90 4.42
C GLY A 54 -2.81 -8.72 3.57
N TYR A 55 -1.96 -7.70 3.40
CA TYR A 55 -2.22 -6.66 2.40
C TYR A 55 -1.99 -7.19 1.00
N GLU A 56 -2.80 -6.74 0.04
CA GLU A 56 -2.70 -7.13 -1.36
C GLU A 56 -2.33 -5.93 -2.22
N VAL A 57 -1.36 -6.09 -3.13
CA VAL A 57 -1.05 -5.07 -4.13
C VAL A 57 -2.15 -5.03 -5.17
N VAL A 58 -2.87 -3.92 -5.22
CA VAL A 58 -3.89 -3.62 -6.24
C VAL A 58 -3.31 -2.84 -7.42
N VAL A 59 -2.17 -2.16 -7.22
CA VAL A 59 -1.46 -1.46 -8.30
C VAL A 59 0.03 -1.67 -8.14
N SER A 60 0.57 -2.56 -8.97
CA SER A 60 1.97 -2.63 -9.32
C SER A 60 2.15 -1.96 -10.67
N ASP A 61 3.16 -1.09 -10.82
CA ASP A 61 3.51 -0.47 -12.10
C ASP A 61 3.54 -1.51 -13.23
N GLY A 62 2.73 -1.29 -14.29
CA GLY A 62 2.70 -2.19 -15.46
C GLY A 62 1.38 -2.42 -16.21
N GLU A 63 0.24 -1.76 -15.89
CA GLU A 63 -0.98 -1.78 -16.74
C GLU A 63 -1.73 -0.44 -16.79
#